data_AF-A0A7V0LTA5-F1
#
_entry.id   AF-A0A7V0LTA5-F1
#
_cell.length_a   1.000
_cell.length_b   1.000
_cell.length_c   1.000
_cell.angle_alpha   90.00
_cell.angle_beta   90.00
_cell.angle_gamma   90.00
#
_symmetry.space_group_name_H-M   'P 1'
#
loop_
_entity.id
_entity.type
_entity.pdbx_description
1 polymer ?
#
loop_
_entity_poly.entity_id
_entity_poly.type
_entity_poly.pdbx_seq_one_letter_code
_entity_poly.pdbx_strand_id
1 'polypeptide(L)'
;MNLLLLGLLIMLSKSPASKPIKNKDILEFLNPAERELIKKQQFVARPSNYENFYELYKGLARNHKPLYITVDPFLHVLHVLYNYSLRSAELNYFYPTLVEITKFMVEEMRKLTRVKHKEVSHTARRNLAYFEVALKLLDENFTPDPDVSGKVEHDIRAIEEHEGFDSSYTMGIMEDFSQYVPRGHYTRNETFKRYFKAMMWYGRMSFYLSPRGKKNLRNIQLTRQAILITKTLMDNPKILEKWKSIYEPTAYMVGKSDDLSPLDLIPLVRKHFPQFPIGFHDDTKIVAFMQEVTQLRPPRIFSTYYTDREKPRVILSSFRFMGQRFVPDSYMFQNLV
;
A
#
# COMPACT_ATOMS: atom_id res chain seq x y z
N MET A 1 3.85 15.03 -17.42
CA MET A 1 3.48 16.34 -17.97
C MET A 1 2.49 16.95 -16.98
N ASN A 2 2.97 17.80 -16.06
CA ASN A 2 2.14 18.38 -15.01
C ASN A 2 1.32 19.54 -15.59
N LEU A 3 0.06 19.28 -15.97
CA LEU A 3 -0.89 20.36 -16.23
C LEU A 3 -1.33 20.96 -14.88
N LEU A 4 -0.73 22.09 -14.52
CA LEU A 4 -1.27 22.99 -13.51
C LEU A 4 -2.43 23.76 -14.14
N LEU A 5 -3.66 23.33 -13.89
CA LEU A 5 -4.86 24.11 -14.19
C LEU A 5 -4.92 25.28 -13.19
N LEU A 6 -4.59 26.47 -13.68
CA LEU A 6 -4.55 27.70 -12.90
C LEU A 6 -5.76 28.58 -13.27
N GLY A 7 -6.74 28.66 -12.38
CA GLY A 7 -7.89 29.56 -12.51
C GLY A 7 -7.62 30.89 -11.82
N LEU A 8 -7.77 32.00 -12.54
CA LEU A 8 -7.82 33.33 -11.93
C LEU A 8 -9.25 33.57 -11.46
N LEU A 9 -9.53 33.48 -10.16
CA LEU A 9 -10.86 33.75 -9.63
C LEU A 9 -11.04 35.27 -9.44
N ILE A 10 -11.81 35.89 -10.34
CA ILE A 10 -12.32 37.26 -10.12
C ILE A 10 -13.72 37.10 -9.54
N MET A 11 -13.88 37.34 -8.23
CA MET A 11 -15.20 37.34 -7.59
C MET A 11 -15.89 38.69 -7.82
N LEU A 12 -16.96 38.69 -8.62
CA LEU A 12 -17.90 39.79 -8.72
C LEU A 12 -19.02 39.55 -7.69
N SER A 13 -19.05 40.34 -6.62
CA SER A 13 -20.14 40.26 -5.64
C SER A 13 -21.43 40.83 -6.23
N LYS A 14 -22.53 40.05 -6.15
CA LYS A 14 -23.89 40.55 -6.38
C LYS A 14 -24.26 41.50 -5.26
N SER A 15 -24.07 42.80 -5.46
CA SER A 15 -24.79 43.82 -4.71
C SER A 15 -25.55 44.70 -5.71
N PRO A 16 -26.87 44.92 -5.54
CA PRO A 16 -27.64 45.81 -6.38
C PRO A 16 -27.38 47.25 -5.94
N ALA A 17 -26.19 47.77 -6.21
CA ALA A 17 -25.85 49.17 -5.99
C ALA A 17 -24.57 49.54 -6.75
N SER A 18 -24.75 50.10 -7.95
CA SER A 18 -24.10 51.34 -8.46
C SER A 18 -22.64 51.68 -8.12
N LYS A 19 -21.79 50.74 -7.70
CA LYS A 19 -20.36 50.98 -7.52
C LYS A 19 -19.62 50.52 -8.77
N PRO A 20 -18.87 51.41 -9.45
CA PRO A 20 -18.10 51.04 -10.62
C PRO A 20 -17.12 49.93 -10.25
N ILE A 21 -16.81 49.05 -11.22
CA ILE A 21 -15.71 48.09 -11.13
C ILE A 21 -14.51 48.84 -10.55
N LYS A 22 -14.11 48.51 -9.31
CA LYS A 22 -13.04 49.24 -8.61
C LYS A 22 -11.66 49.12 -9.31
N ASN A 23 -11.58 48.31 -10.36
CA ASN A 23 -10.42 48.07 -11.21
C ASN A 23 -10.86 47.95 -12.70
N LYS A 24 -11.42 49.01 -13.30
CA LYS A 24 -11.85 48.97 -14.72
C LYS A 24 -10.73 48.57 -15.67
N ASP A 25 -9.50 48.92 -15.32
CA ASP A 25 -8.26 48.63 -16.04
C ASP A 25 -8.04 47.12 -16.20
N ILE A 26 -8.67 46.26 -15.37
CA ILE A 26 -8.63 44.80 -15.56
C ILE A 26 -9.17 44.39 -16.94
N LEU A 27 -10.21 45.08 -17.42
CA LEU A 27 -10.84 44.74 -18.70
C LEU A 27 -9.88 44.93 -19.87
N GLU A 28 -8.87 45.81 -19.74
CA GLU A 28 -7.86 46.04 -20.77
C GLU A 28 -6.94 44.83 -20.97
N PHE A 29 -6.75 44.00 -19.94
CA PHE A 29 -5.92 42.80 -20.02
C PHE A 29 -6.65 41.55 -20.53
N LEU A 30 -7.96 41.66 -20.77
CA LEU A 30 -8.79 40.55 -21.25
C LEU A 30 -8.96 40.64 -22.77
N ASN A 31 -8.79 39.52 -23.45
CA ASN A 31 -9.10 39.42 -24.87
C ASN A 31 -10.63 39.49 -25.12
N PRO A 32 -11.09 39.70 -26.36
CA PRO A 32 -12.52 39.85 -26.65
C PRO A 32 -13.39 38.67 -26.20
N ALA A 33 -12.90 37.44 -26.34
CA ALA A 33 -13.63 36.24 -25.93
C ALA A 33 -13.75 36.15 -24.40
N GLU A 34 -12.69 36.47 -23.67
CA GLU A 34 -12.66 36.50 -22.20
C GLU A 34 -13.63 37.56 -21.64
N ARG A 35 -13.75 38.71 -22.31
CA ARG A 35 -14.71 39.75 -21.91
C ARG A 35 -16.16 39.28 -22.00
N GLU A 36 -16.51 38.55 -23.05
CA GLU A 36 -17.86 37.98 -23.19
C GLU A 36 -18.11 36.86 -22.18
N LEU A 37 -17.10 36.02 -21.91
CA LEU A 37 -17.17 34.98 -20.88
C LEU A 37 -17.39 35.57 -19.48
N ILE A 38 -16.66 36.62 -19.10
CA ILE A 38 -16.84 37.29 -17.80
C ILE A 38 -18.24 37.90 -17.66
N LYS A 39 -18.81 38.48 -18.71
CA LYS A 39 -20.19 38.99 -18.65
C LYS A 39 -21.19 37.87 -18.33
N LYS A 40 -21.03 36.70 -18.96
CA LYS A 40 -21.96 35.57 -18.82
C LYS A 40 -21.75 34.75 -17.53
N GLN A 41 -20.49 34.48 -17.17
CA GLN A 41 -20.12 33.53 -16.12
C GLN A 41 -19.52 34.19 -14.88
N GLN A 42 -19.23 35.50 -14.93
CA GLN A 42 -18.60 36.29 -13.85
C GLN A 42 -17.17 35.88 -13.50
N PHE A 43 -16.58 34.88 -14.18
CA PHE A 43 -15.17 34.51 -14.08
C PHE A 43 -14.64 34.03 -15.43
N VAL A 44 -13.31 34.01 -15.57
CA VAL A 44 -12.58 33.42 -16.70
C VAL A 44 -11.37 32.68 -16.15
N ALA A 45 -11.13 31.46 -16.62
CA ALA A 45 -9.89 30.73 -16.37
C ALA A 45 -9.01 30.77 -17.61
N ARG A 46 -7.72 31.02 -17.42
CA ARG A 46 -6.73 31.03 -18.51
C ARG A 46 -5.49 30.22 -18.10
N PRO A 47 -4.87 29.46 -19.02
CA PRO A 47 -3.62 28.81 -18.71
C PRO A 47 -2.56 29.84 -18.33
N SER A 48 -1.76 29.50 -17.32
CA SER A 48 -0.63 30.31 -16.86
C SER A 48 0.65 29.83 -17.54
N ASN A 49 1.49 30.77 -17.94
CA ASN A 49 2.84 30.48 -18.43
C ASN A 49 3.90 30.46 -17.30
N TYR A 50 3.50 30.73 -16.06
CA TYR A 50 4.40 30.67 -14.91
C TYR A 50 4.64 29.23 -14.48
N GLU A 51 5.90 28.91 -14.15
CA GLU A 51 6.32 27.55 -13.75
C GLU A 51 5.89 27.18 -12.33
N ASN A 52 5.68 28.17 -11.44
CA ASN A 52 5.31 27.95 -10.05
C ASN A 52 4.46 29.11 -9.50
N PHE A 53 3.80 28.86 -8.36
CA PHE A 53 2.94 29.83 -7.69
C PHE A 53 3.66 31.10 -7.27
N TYR A 54 4.93 31.01 -6.85
CA TYR A 54 5.70 32.17 -6.41
C TYR A 54 5.91 33.15 -7.57
N GLU A 55 6.37 32.67 -8.73
CA GLU A 55 6.57 33.51 -9.91
C GLU A 55 5.26 34.11 -10.42
N LEU A 56 4.15 33.34 -10.37
CA LEU A 56 2.81 33.86 -10.68
C LEU A 56 2.44 35.04 -9.78
N TYR A 57 2.44 34.85 -8.45
CA TYR A 57 2.00 35.91 -7.54
C TYR A 57 2.94 37.11 -7.53
N LYS A 58 4.25 36.87 -7.64
CA LYS A 58 5.25 37.93 -7.80
C LYS A 58 5.03 38.72 -9.08
N GLY A 59 4.71 38.04 -10.18
CA GLY A 59 4.40 38.66 -11.47
C GLY A 59 3.12 39.50 -11.42
N LEU A 60 2.06 38.99 -10.77
CA LEU A 60 0.82 39.72 -10.56
C LEU A 60 1.04 40.97 -9.68
N ALA A 61 1.78 40.82 -8.58
CA ALA A 61 2.10 41.93 -7.67
C ALA A 61 2.95 43.02 -8.36
N ARG A 62 3.99 42.64 -9.11
CA ARG A 62 4.83 43.57 -9.88
C ARG A 62 4.04 44.37 -10.91
N ASN A 63 3.03 43.74 -11.52
CA ASN A 63 2.18 44.39 -12.51
C ASN A 63 0.97 45.11 -11.90
N HIS A 64 0.95 45.30 -10.58
CA HIS A 64 -0.14 45.95 -9.83
C HIS A 64 -1.52 45.34 -10.11
N LYS A 65 -1.56 44.05 -10.45
CA LYS A 65 -2.80 43.32 -10.70
C LYS A 65 -3.43 42.91 -9.36
N PRO A 66 -4.76 42.98 -9.22
CA PRO A 66 -5.45 42.51 -8.03
C PRO A 66 -5.11 41.05 -7.74
N LEU A 67 -4.75 40.79 -6.48
CA LEU A 67 -4.20 39.52 -6.03
C LEU A 67 -5.18 38.85 -5.08
N TYR A 68 -5.52 37.60 -5.36
CA TYR A 68 -6.16 36.70 -4.41
C TYR A 68 -5.29 35.46 -4.28
N ILE A 69 -4.65 35.29 -3.12
CA ILE A 69 -3.80 34.14 -2.83
C ILE A 69 -4.68 33.03 -2.28
N THR A 70 -4.75 31.91 -2.99
CA THR A 70 -5.47 30.71 -2.53
C THR A 70 -4.61 29.88 -1.58
N VAL A 71 -5.18 28.81 -1.02
CA VAL A 71 -4.44 27.83 -0.20
C VAL A 71 -3.57 26.88 -1.03
N ASP A 72 -3.76 26.82 -2.34
CA ASP A 72 -3.05 25.90 -3.25
C ASP A 72 -1.53 25.94 -3.15
N PRO A 73 -0.85 27.09 -2.98
CA PRO A 73 0.61 27.13 -2.86
C PRO A 73 1.08 26.40 -1.61
N PHE A 74 0.35 26.54 -0.51
CA PHE A 74 0.65 25.84 0.75
C PHE A 74 0.40 24.35 0.61
N LEU A 75 -0.71 23.94 0.02
CA LEU A 75 -1.01 22.52 -0.26
C LEU A 75 0.00 21.90 -1.22
N HIS A 76 0.42 22.63 -2.24
CA HIS A 76 1.43 22.20 -3.19
C HIS A 76 2.79 21.99 -2.51
N VAL A 77 3.24 22.97 -1.73
CA VAL A 77 4.50 22.86 -0.96
C VAL A 77 4.42 21.69 0.01
N LEU A 78 3.30 21.54 0.74
CA LEU A 78 3.07 20.40 1.63
C LEU A 78 3.19 19.06 0.87
N HIS A 79 2.55 18.93 -0.29
CA HIS A 79 2.61 17.72 -1.12
C HIS A 79 4.04 17.44 -1.64
N VAL A 80 4.78 18.46 -2.06
CA VAL A 80 6.17 18.30 -2.52
C VAL A 80 7.07 17.86 -1.37
N LEU A 81 6.97 18.51 -0.21
CA LEU A 81 7.72 18.16 1.00
C LEU A 81 7.38 16.75 1.46
N TYR A 82 6.10 16.42 1.54
CA TYR A 82 5.61 15.09 1.90
C TYR A 82 6.20 14.01 0.99
N ASN A 83 6.09 14.18 -0.34
CA ASN A 83 6.64 13.22 -1.30
C ASN A 83 8.16 13.11 -1.23
N TYR A 84 8.87 14.22 -0.99
CA TYR A 84 10.32 14.18 -0.82
C TYR A 84 10.71 13.43 0.46
N SER A 85 10.08 13.73 1.59
CA SER A 85 10.31 13.06 2.87
C SER A 85 10.02 11.56 2.79
N LEU A 86 8.90 11.16 2.18
CA LEU A 86 8.55 9.76 1.98
C LEU A 86 9.61 9.03 1.14
N ARG A 87 9.99 9.60 -0.01
CA ARG A 87 11.02 9.00 -0.89
C ARG A 87 12.37 8.85 -0.20
N SER A 88 12.76 9.86 0.58
CA SER A 88 13.99 9.82 1.36
C SER A 88 13.92 8.72 2.42
N ALA A 89 12.80 8.61 3.14
CA ALA A 89 12.58 7.56 4.13
C ALA A 89 12.61 6.16 3.48
N GLU A 90 11.95 5.99 2.33
CA GLU A 90 11.90 4.74 1.58
C GLU A 90 13.29 4.26 1.17
N LEU A 91 14.12 5.12 0.58
CA LEU A 91 15.46 4.73 0.13
C LEU A 91 16.45 4.55 1.28
N ASN A 92 16.51 5.52 2.19
CA ASN A 92 17.60 5.59 3.15
C ASN A 92 17.34 4.74 4.40
N TYR A 93 16.08 4.43 4.69
CA TYR A 93 15.69 3.72 5.92
C TYR A 93 14.85 2.48 5.64
N PHE A 94 13.74 2.58 4.90
CA PHE A 94 12.82 1.44 4.76
C PHE A 94 13.38 0.34 3.89
N TYR A 95 14.03 0.65 2.77
CA TYR A 95 14.65 -0.34 1.89
C TYR A 95 15.71 -1.19 2.61
N PRO A 96 16.77 -0.61 3.22
CA PRO A 96 17.78 -1.43 3.90
C PRO A 96 17.19 -2.22 5.07
N THR A 97 16.28 -1.61 5.84
CA THR A 97 15.59 -2.31 6.95
C THR A 97 14.74 -3.48 6.44
N LEU A 98 14.06 -3.33 5.29
CA LEU A 98 13.25 -4.39 4.70
C LEU A 98 14.12 -5.56 4.22
N VAL A 99 15.28 -5.26 3.63
CA VAL A 99 16.27 -6.29 3.23
C VAL A 99 16.74 -7.07 4.46
N GLU A 100 17.08 -6.39 5.56
CA GLU A 100 17.54 -7.03 6.78
C GLU A 100 16.47 -7.93 7.41
N ILE A 101 15.22 -7.45 7.51
CA ILE A 101 14.10 -8.26 8.00
C ILE A 101 13.90 -9.48 7.11
N THR A 102 13.88 -9.28 5.79
CA THR A 102 13.64 -10.35 4.83
C THR A 102 14.73 -11.42 4.90
N LYS A 103 16.01 -11.02 4.95
CA LYS A 103 17.15 -11.94 5.13
C LYS A 103 17.03 -12.75 6.42
N PHE A 104 16.71 -12.09 7.53
CA PHE A 104 16.47 -12.78 8.80
C PHE A 104 15.33 -13.80 8.70
N MET A 105 14.20 -13.42 8.10
CA MET A 105 13.06 -14.33 7.95
C MET A 105 13.41 -15.52 7.06
N VAL A 106 14.14 -15.34 5.95
CA VAL A 106 14.63 -16.44 5.10
C VAL A 106 15.52 -17.39 5.89
N GLU A 107 16.52 -16.87 6.60
CA GLU A 107 17.45 -17.68 7.39
C GLU A 107 16.72 -18.47 8.49
N GLU A 108 15.78 -17.84 9.19
CA GLU A 108 15.05 -18.48 10.28
C GLU A 108 14.06 -19.52 9.76
N MET A 109 13.34 -19.24 8.67
CA MET A 109 12.49 -20.24 8.03
C MET A 109 13.32 -21.43 7.53
N ARG A 110 14.51 -21.19 6.96
CA ARG A 110 15.44 -22.26 6.54
C ARG A 110 15.92 -23.13 7.70
N LYS A 111 16.14 -22.57 8.90
CA LYS A 111 16.42 -23.39 10.10
C LYS A 111 15.19 -24.20 10.50
N LEU A 112 14.01 -23.58 10.49
CA LEU A 112 12.76 -24.20 10.87
C LEU A 112 12.32 -25.32 9.92
N THR A 113 12.79 -25.36 8.66
CA THR A 113 12.53 -26.49 7.76
C THR A 113 13.17 -27.79 8.26
N ARG A 114 14.23 -27.72 9.08
CA ARG A 114 15.02 -28.87 9.54
C ARG A 114 14.59 -29.42 10.91
N VAL A 115 13.58 -28.82 11.54
CA VAL A 115 13.10 -29.28 12.86
C VAL A 115 12.30 -30.57 12.75
N LYS A 116 12.31 -31.40 13.80
CA LYS A 116 11.60 -32.69 13.84
C LYS A 116 10.07 -32.55 13.75
N HIS A 117 9.50 -31.43 14.20
CA HIS A 117 8.06 -31.23 14.18
C HIS A 117 7.55 -31.01 12.75
N LYS A 118 6.91 -32.05 12.17
CA LYS A 118 6.53 -32.11 10.75
C LYS A 118 5.74 -30.89 10.26
N GLU A 119 4.72 -30.46 10.99
CA GLU A 119 3.90 -29.31 10.57
C GLU A 119 4.65 -27.97 10.66
N VAL A 120 5.63 -27.84 11.57
CA VAL A 120 6.48 -26.63 11.61
C VAL A 120 7.42 -26.64 10.41
N SER A 121 8.08 -27.77 10.15
CA SER A 121 8.97 -27.94 8.98
C SER A 121 8.22 -27.71 7.65
N HIS A 122 7.01 -28.26 7.50
CA HIS A 122 6.19 -28.05 6.32
C HIS A 122 5.79 -26.57 6.15
N THR A 123 5.28 -25.96 7.21
CA THR A 123 4.89 -24.54 7.20
C THR A 123 6.08 -23.62 6.92
N ALA A 124 7.23 -23.92 7.53
CA ALA A 124 8.47 -23.17 7.34
C ALA A 124 8.94 -23.23 5.89
N ARG A 125 8.83 -24.37 5.19
CA ARG A 125 9.17 -24.46 3.76
C ARG A 125 8.28 -23.57 2.89
N ARG A 126 6.99 -23.44 3.21
CA ARG A 126 6.09 -22.54 2.47
C ARG A 126 6.43 -21.07 2.74
N ASN A 127 6.67 -20.71 4.00
CA ASN A 127 7.12 -19.37 4.36
C ASN A 127 8.50 -19.03 3.79
N LEU A 128 9.41 -20.01 3.68
CA LEU A 128 10.70 -19.84 3.04
C LEU A 128 10.52 -19.37 1.60
N ALA A 129 9.72 -20.09 0.81
CA ALA A 129 9.41 -19.68 -0.56
C ALA A 129 8.83 -18.25 -0.62
N TYR A 130 7.90 -17.92 0.28
CA TYR A 130 7.28 -16.58 0.36
C TYR A 130 8.30 -15.45 0.61
N PHE A 131 9.25 -15.65 1.53
CA PHE A 131 10.29 -14.66 1.80
C PHE A 131 11.41 -14.68 0.76
N GLU A 132 11.69 -15.81 0.12
CA GLU A 132 12.69 -15.91 -0.95
C GLU A 132 12.25 -15.20 -2.24
N VAL A 133 10.95 -15.20 -2.58
CA VAL A 133 10.42 -14.31 -3.64
C VAL A 133 10.75 -12.85 -3.32
N ALA A 134 10.41 -12.40 -2.11
CA ALA A 134 10.69 -11.01 -1.71
C ALA A 134 12.18 -10.69 -1.70
N LEU A 135 13.02 -11.62 -1.20
CA LEU A 135 14.46 -11.42 -1.16
C LEU A 135 15.07 -11.37 -2.56
N LYS A 136 14.59 -12.21 -3.49
CA LYS A 136 15.02 -12.19 -4.89
C LYS A 136 14.65 -10.88 -5.59
N LEU A 137 13.47 -10.31 -5.26
CA LEU A 137 13.07 -9.00 -5.78
C LEU A 137 13.95 -7.87 -5.24
N LEU A 138 14.39 -7.94 -3.97
CA LEU A 138 15.24 -6.93 -3.35
C LEU A 138 16.72 -7.06 -3.75
N ASP A 139 17.18 -8.30 -3.91
CA ASP A 139 18.58 -8.65 -4.21
C ASP A 139 18.63 -9.60 -5.41
N GLU A 140 18.88 -9.06 -6.59
CA GLU A 140 18.97 -9.83 -7.84
C GLU A 140 20.04 -10.93 -7.79
N ASN A 141 21.07 -10.80 -6.96
CA ASN A 141 22.13 -11.80 -6.83
C ASN A 141 21.75 -12.94 -5.88
N PHE A 142 20.64 -12.82 -5.15
CA PHE A 142 20.16 -13.88 -4.28
C PHE A 142 19.77 -15.12 -5.11
N THR A 143 20.15 -16.29 -4.62
CA THR A 143 19.78 -17.59 -5.21
C THR A 143 18.83 -18.29 -4.25
N PRO A 144 17.59 -18.61 -4.67
CA PRO A 144 16.62 -19.34 -3.84
C PRO A 144 17.13 -20.73 -3.42
N ASP A 145 16.59 -21.25 -2.32
CA ASP A 145 16.89 -22.58 -1.84
C ASP A 145 16.36 -23.63 -2.84
N PRO A 146 17.16 -24.67 -3.21
CA PRO A 146 16.76 -25.67 -4.19
C PRO A 146 15.43 -26.37 -3.90
N ASP A 147 15.05 -26.48 -2.62
CA ASP A 147 13.80 -27.12 -2.20
C ASP A 147 12.55 -26.34 -2.64
N VAL A 148 12.69 -25.04 -2.91
CA VAL A 148 11.56 -24.14 -3.24
C VAL A 148 11.78 -23.31 -4.50
N SER A 149 12.97 -23.35 -5.10
CA SER A 149 13.37 -22.51 -6.23
C SER A 149 12.38 -22.53 -7.38
N GLY A 150 11.84 -23.69 -7.77
CA GLY A 150 10.87 -23.79 -8.86
C GLY A 150 9.58 -22.99 -8.62
N LYS A 151 9.11 -22.88 -7.37
CA LYS A 151 7.94 -22.04 -7.02
C LYS A 151 8.30 -20.57 -6.98
N VAL A 152 9.48 -20.25 -6.46
CA VAL A 152 9.99 -18.88 -6.37
C VAL A 152 10.21 -18.30 -7.77
N GLU A 153 10.85 -19.04 -8.66
CA GLU A 153 11.12 -18.64 -10.04
C GLU A 153 9.84 -18.43 -10.85
N HIS A 154 8.82 -19.26 -10.63
CA HIS A 154 7.51 -19.05 -11.23
C HIS A 154 6.93 -17.69 -10.84
N ASP A 155 6.82 -17.42 -9.54
CA ASP A 155 6.20 -16.19 -9.05
C ASP A 155 7.04 -14.96 -9.40
N ILE A 156 8.37 -15.05 -9.43
CA ILE A 156 9.25 -13.98 -9.91
C ILE A 156 8.97 -13.69 -11.39
N ARG A 157 8.86 -14.71 -12.23
CA ARG A 157 8.56 -14.55 -13.65
C ARG A 157 7.22 -13.86 -13.85
N ALA A 158 6.16 -14.33 -13.17
CA ALA A 158 4.84 -13.72 -13.25
C ALA A 158 4.85 -12.25 -12.79
N ILE A 159 5.63 -11.93 -11.74
CA ILE A 159 5.84 -10.55 -11.27
C ILE A 159 6.54 -9.69 -12.32
N GLU A 160 7.49 -10.22 -13.09
CA GLU A 160 8.21 -9.46 -14.12
C GLU A 160 7.42 -9.31 -15.42
N GLU A 161 6.60 -10.30 -15.78
CA GLU A 161 5.79 -10.31 -17.01
C GLU A 161 4.54 -9.42 -16.90
N HIS A 162 3.98 -9.25 -15.69
CA HIS A 162 2.83 -8.39 -15.41
C HIS A 162 1.53 -8.75 -16.17
N GLU A 163 1.36 -10.02 -16.60
CA GLU A 163 0.25 -10.49 -17.45
C GLU A 163 -1.11 -10.68 -16.74
N GLY A 164 -1.40 -9.87 -15.72
CA GLY A 164 -2.70 -9.90 -15.04
C GLY A 164 -2.87 -11.09 -14.11
N PHE A 165 -4.01 -11.78 -14.20
CA PHE A 165 -4.37 -12.83 -13.24
C PHE A 165 -3.68 -14.16 -13.49
N ASP A 166 -2.95 -14.66 -12.51
CA ASP A 166 -2.36 -16.02 -12.50
C ASP A 166 -2.29 -16.59 -11.06
N SER A 167 -2.03 -17.88 -10.92
CA SER A 167 -1.87 -18.54 -9.63
C SER A 167 -0.46 -18.38 -9.10
N SER A 168 -0.30 -17.80 -7.90
CA SER A 168 0.98 -17.88 -7.18
C SER A 168 1.26 -19.33 -6.78
N TYR A 169 2.40 -19.86 -7.21
CA TYR A 169 2.83 -21.22 -6.87
C TYR A 169 3.35 -21.33 -5.44
N THR A 170 3.86 -20.22 -4.91
CA THR A 170 4.29 -20.10 -3.52
C THR A 170 3.09 -20.14 -2.57
N MET A 171 2.07 -19.32 -2.85
CA MET A 171 0.92 -19.13 -1.95
C MET A 171 -0.24 -20.08 -2.24
N GLY A 172 -0.39 -20.55 -3.48
CA GLY A 172 -1.52 -21.38 -3.92
C GLY A 172 -2.84 -20.58 -3.99
N ILE A 173 -2.74 -19.30 -4.34
CA ILE A 173 -3.87 -18.38 -4.50
C ILE A 173 -3.77 -17.64 -5.83
N MET A 174 -4.91 -17.23 -6.38
CA MET A 174 -4.95 -16.33 -7.55
C MET A 174 -4.48 -14.93 -7.14
N GLU A 175 -3.64 -14.31 -7.94
CA GLU A 175 -3.13 -12.95 -7.80
C GLU A 175 -3.23 -12.20 -9.12
N ASP A 176 -3.35 -10.87 -9.07
CA ASP A 176 -3.20 -10.00 -10.23
C ASP A 176 -1.77 -9.42 -10.29
N PHE A 177 -0.93 -10.04 -11.11
CA PHE A 177 0.46 -9.64 -11.31
C PHE A 177 0.64 -8.33 -12.10
N SER A 178 -0.43 -7.81 -12.75
CA SER A 178 -0.38 -6.47 -13.39
C SER A 178 -0.21 -5.33 -12.39
N GLN A 179 -0.50 -5.59 -11.10
CA GLN A 179 -0.32 -4.62 -10.03
C GLN A 179 1.16 -4.36 -9.71
N TYR A 180 2.07 -5.24 -10.13
CA TYR A 180 3.49 -5.15 -9.79
C TYR A 180 4.28 -4.19 -10.69
N VAL A 181 3.63 -3.57 -11.69
CA VAL A 181 4.24 -2.55 -12.56
C VAL A 181 4.61 -1.31 -11.73
N PRO A 182 5.90 -0.92 -11.61
CA PRO A 182 6.30 0.28 -10.88
C PRO A 182 5.69 1.55 -11.49
N ARG A 183 5.18 2.44 -10.64
CA ARG A 183 4.48 3.68 -11.05
C ARG A 183 4.96 4.89 -10.24
N GLY A 184 4.69 6.10 -10.75
CA GLY A 184 5.00 7.33 -10.02
C GLY A 184 6.50 7.52 -9.78
N HIS A 185 6.90 7.82 -8.53
CA HIS A 185 8.32 7.99 -8.21
C HIS A 185 9.11 6.69 -8.16
N TYR A 186 8.45 5.53 -8.16
CA TYR A 186 9.13 4.24 -8.10
C TYR A 186 9.86 3.87 -9.40
N THR A 187 9.61 4.58 -10.50
CA THR A 187 10.29 4.36 -11.79
C THR A 187 11.66 5.04 -11.90
N ARG A 188 12.07 5.81 -10.88
CA ARG A 188 13.25 6.68 -10.94
C ARG A 188 14.59 5.95 -10.97
N ASN A 189 14.68 4.78 -10.35
CA ASN A 189 15.87 3.94 -10.34
C ASN A 189 15.50 2.49 -9.98
N GLU A 190 16.45 1.56 -10.17
CA GLU A 190 16.21 0.14 -9.93
C GLU A 190 15.92 -0.19 -8.45
N THR A 191 16.57 0.48 -7.50
CA THR A 191 16.29 0.28 -6.06
C THR A 191 14.83 0.55 -5.74
N PHE A 192 14.26 1.63 -6.27
CA PHE A 192 12.85 1.95 -6.10
C PHE A 192 11.92 0.94 -6.78
N LYS A 193 12.26 0.46 -7.99
CA LYS A 193 11.46 -0.56 -8.68
C LYS A 193 11.44 -1.86 -7.88
N ARG A 194 12.60 -2.30 -7.39
CA ARG A 194 12.75 -3.49 -6.52
C ARG A 194 11.98 -3.34 -5.22
N TYR A 195 12.13 -2.19 -4.55
CA TYR A 195 11.37 -1.85 -3.34
C TYR A 195 9.86 -1.94 -3.57
N PHE A 196 9.38 -1.34 -4.66
CA PHE A 196 7.98 -1.36 -5.04
C PHE A 196 7.48 -2.79 -5.20
N LYS A 197 8.13 -3.61 -6.02
CA LYS A 197 7.71 -5.01 -6.26
C LYS A 197 7.69 -5.83 -4.97
N ALA A 198 8.70 -5.69 -4.10
CA ALA A 198 8.75 -6.39 -2.82
C ALA A 198 7.67 -5.93 -1.83
N MET A 199 7.42 -4.61 -1.73
CA MET A 199 6.33 -4.08 -0.91
C MET A 199 4.96 -4.46 -1.46
N MET A 200 4.80 -4.54 -2.79
CA MET A 200 3.59 -5.04 -3.43
C MET A 200 3.36 -6.52 -3.13
N TRP A 201 4.40 -7.35 -3.19
CA TRP A 201 4.34 -8.75 -2.80
C TRP A 201 3.84 -8.90 -1.35
N TYR A 202 4.51 -8.26 -0.39
CA TYR A 202 4.13 -8.30 1.02
C TYR A 202 2.78 -7.66 1.33
N GLY A 203 2.39 -6.67 0.53
CA GLY A 203 1.19 -5.90 0.71
C GLY A 203 -0.04 -6.49 0.03
N ARG A 204 0.10 -7.44 -0.89
CA ARG A 204 -1.01 -8.08 -1.60
C ARG A 204 -1.22 -9.55 -1.25
N MET A 205 -0.13 -10.28 -1.02
CA MET A 205 -0.20 -11.71 -0.70
C MET A 205 -0.98 -11.93 0.60
N SER A 206 -2.19 -12.47 0.44
CA SER A 206 -3.17 -12.58 1.51
C SER A 206 -3.12 -13.96 2.14
N PHE A 207 -2.81 -14.02 3.44
CA PHE A 207 -2.97 -15.22 4.24
C PHE A 207 -4.41 -15.23 4.77
N TYR A 208 -5.31 -15.92 4.07
CA TYR A 208 -6.72 -15.98 4.47
C TYR A 208 -6.89 -16.73 5.78
N LEU A 209 -7.41 -16.05 6.80
CA LEU A 209 -7.53 -16.54 8.17
C LEU A 209 -8.96 -16.97 8.56
N SER A 210 -9.89 -16.96 7.60
CA SER A 210 -11.29 -17.33 7.83
C SER A 210 -11.60 -18.74 7.32
N PRO A 211 -12.46 -19.52 8.00
CA PRO A 211 -12.90 -20.81 7.50
C PRO A 211 -13.76 -20.62 6.23
N ARG A 212 -13.51 -21.39 5.16
CA ARG A 212 -14.28 -21.27 3.89
C ARG A 212 -14.57 -22.64 3.26
N GLY A 213 -15.61 -23.33 3.76
CA GLY A 213 -16.16 -24.55 3.15
C GLY A 213 -15.09 -25.57 2.70
N LYS A 214 -15.17 -26.08 1.46
CA LYS A 214 -14.19 -27.03 0.88
C LYS A 214 -12.74 -26.50 0.81
N LYS A 215 -12.52 -25.18 0.90
CA LYS A 215 -11.18 -24.53 0.91
C LYS A 215 -10.57 -24.45 2.31
N ASN A 216 -11.19 -25.06 3.33
CA ASN A 216 -10.72 -24.97 4.71
C ASN A 216 -9.28 -25.46 4.89
N LEU A 217 -8.88 -26.55 4.21
CA LEU A 217 -7.51 -27.09 4.32
C LEU A 217 -6.44 -26.08 3.86
N ARG A 218 -6.68 -25.35 2.76
CA ARG A 218 -5.76 -24.31 2.31
C ARG A 218 -5.69 -23.16 3.30
N ASN A 219 -6.84 -22.69 3.79
CA ASN A 219 -6.87 -21.58 4.74
C ASN A 219 -6.24 -21.97 6.08
N ILE A 220 -6.42 -23.21 6.57
CA ILE A 220 -5.69 -23.76 7.72
C ILE A 220 -4.17 -23.67 7.51
N GLN A 221 -3.67 -24.04 6.32
CA GLN A 221 -2.25 -23.94 5.99
C GLN A 221 -1.76 -22.49 5.86
N LEU A 222 -2.58 -21.57 5.33
CA LEU A 222 -2.29 -20.13 5.33
C LEU A 222 -2.28 -19.55 6.75
N THR A 223 -3.18 -19.99 7.62
CA THR A 223 -3.20 -19.59 9.03
C THR A 223 -1.97 -20.10 9.77
N ARG A 224 -1.54 -21.35 9.54
CA ARG A 224 -0.27 -21.88 10.08
C ARG A 224 0.92 -21.01 9.66
N GLN A 225 0.98 -20.62 8.38
CA GLN A 225 2.02 -19.73 7.87
C GLN A 225 2.03 -18.38 8.61
N ALA A 226 0.86 -17.73 8.76
CA ALA A 226 0.73 -16.45 9.47
C ALA A 226 1.11 -16.56 10.96
N ILE A 227 0.70 -17.65 11.63
CA ILE A 227 1.08 -17.93 13.02
C ILE A 227 2.60 -18.09 13.12
N LEU A 228 3.23 -18.87 12.23
CA LEU A 228 4.67 -19.10 12.27
C LEU A 228 5.46 -17.82 12.01
N ILE A 229 5.05 -17.01 11.02
CA ILE A 229 5.64 -15.68 10.77
C ILE A 229 5.57 -14.81 12.03
N THR A 230 4.38 -14.73 12.63
CA THR A 230 4.14 -13.92 13.84
C THR A 230 4.99 -14.43 15.00
N LYS A 231 5.05 -15.74 15.20
CA LYS A 231 5.86 -16.37 16.24
C LYS A 231 7.35 -16.08 16.07
N THR A 232 7.87 -16.18 14.85
CA THR A 232 9.27 -15.86 14.54
C THR A 232 9.61 -14.40 14.87
N LEU A 233 8.71 -13.46 14.56
CA LEU A 233 8.89 -12.05 14.95
C LEU A 233 8.82 -11.88 16.48
N MET A 234 7.88 -12.54 17.16
CA MET A 234 7.76 -12.50 18.62
C MET A 234 9.02 -12.97 19.34
N ASP A 235 9.67 -14.01 18.81
CA ASP A 235 10.88 -14.59 19.38
C ASP A 235 12.13 -13.73 19.17
N ASN A 236 12.06 -12.75 18.27
CA ASN A 236 13.14 -11.80 18.02
C ASN A 236 12.64 -10.35 18.12
N PRO A 237 12.58 -9.78 19.34
CA PRO A 237 12.12 -8.41 19.57
C PRO A 237 12.87 -7.37 18.72
N LYS A 238 14.17 -7.57 18.45
CA LYS A 238 14.95 -6.63 17.62
C LYS A 238 14.44 -6.59 16.18
N ILE A 239 14.11 -7.74 15.60
CA ILE A 239 13.55 -7.81 14.24
C ILE A 239 12.10 -7.29 14.23
N LEU A 240 11.32 -7.57 15.27
CA LEU A 240 9.98 -6.99 15.39
C LEU A 240 10.02 -5.45 15.46
N GLU A 241 10.96 -4.86 16.20
CA GLU A 241 11.14 -3.40 16.22
C GLU A 241 11.57 -2.83 14.85
N LYS A 242 12.41 -3.54 14.09
CA LYS A 242 12.71 -3.17 12.70
C LYS A 242 11.48 -3.25 11.79
N TRP A 243 10.64 -4.27 11.98
CA TRP A 243 9.38 -4.37 11.24
C TRP A 243 8.46 -3.19 11.57
N LYS A 244 8.34 -2.82 12.85
CA LYS A 244 7.57 -1.64 13.29
C LYS A 244 8.13 -0.34 12.75
N SER A 245 9.45 -0.19 12.68
CA SER A 245 10.08 1.04 12.18
C SER A 245 9.79 1.33 10.70
N ILE A 246 9.34 0.32 9.94
CA ILE A 246 8.75 0.51 8.61
C ILE A 246 7.24 0.71 8.73
N TYR A 247 6.53 -0.16 9.47
CA TYR A 247 5.07 -0.18 9.49
C TYR A 247 4.44 1.06 10.14
N GLU A 248 4.95 1.52 11.28
CA GLU A 248 4.34 2.63 12.02
C GLU A 248 4.47 3.98 11.29
N PRO A 249 5.64 4.39 10.76
CA PRO A 249 5.74 5.63 10.00
C PRO A 249 4.90 5.59 8.73
N THR A 250 4.87 4.45 8.04
CA THR A 250 4.06 4.30 6.83
C THR A 250 2.55 4.35 7.14
N ALA A 251 2.13 3.77 8.26
CA ALA A 251 0.76 3.85 8.75
C ALA A 251 0.37 5.27 9.20
N TYR A 252 1.31 6.01 9.80
CA TYR A 252 1.09 7.42 10.17
C TYR A 252 0.96 8.32 8.94
N MET A 253 1.83 8.13 7.95
CA MET A 253 1.88 9.00 6.76
C MET A 253 0.72 8.76 5.78
N VAL A 254 0.26 7.52 5.60
CA VAL A 254 -0.72 7.17 4.55
C VAL A 254 -1.89 6.33 5.07
N GLY A 255 -2.00 6.16 6.39
CA GLY A 255 -3.08 5.42 7.01
C GLY A 255 -2.77 3.94 7.25
N LYS A 256 -3.52 3.34 8.19
CA LYS A 256 -3.34 1.95 8.61
C LYS A 256 -3.75 0.97 7.51
N SER A 257 -3.11 -0.20 7.52
CA SER A 257 -3.57 -1.36 6.74
C SER A 257 -4.96 -1.79 7.21
N ASP A 258 -5.78 -2.18 6.24
CA ASP A 258 -7.11 -2.73 6.48
C ASP A 258 -7.04 -4.21 6.91
N ASP A 259 -6.03 -4.93 6.40
CA ASP A 259 -5.71 -6.30 6.79
C ASP A 259 -5.00 -6.38 8.15
N LEU A 260 -5.05 -7.57 8.75
CA LEU A 260 -4.37 -7.89 9.99
C LEU A 260 -2.85 -7.97 9.78
N SER A 261 -2.12 -7.54 10.79
CA SER A 261 -0.65 -7.49 10.83
C SER A 261 -0.10 -8.45 11.87
N PRO A 262 1.23 -8.67 11.94
CA PRO A 262 1.84 -9.42 13.04
C PRO A 262 1.40 -8.90 14.41
N LEU A 263 1.30 -7.57 14.58
CA LEU A 263 0.89 -6.96 15.85
C LEU A 263 -0.52 -7.38 16.28
N ASP A 264 -1.45 -7.52 15.33
CA ASP A 264 -2.82 -7.98 15.60
C ASP A 264 -2.86 -9.46 16.01
N LEU A 265 -1.94 -10.29 15.49
CA LEU A 265 -1.92 -11.73 15.76
C LEU A 265 -1.13 -12.12 17.02
N ILE A 266 -0.18 -11.29 17.49
CA ILE A 266 0.65 -11.58 18.68
C ILE A 266 -0.18 -12.02 19.90
N PRO A 267 -1.27 -11.32 20.30
CA PRO A 267 -2.06 -11.73 21.47
C PRO A 267 -2.72 -13.09 21.28
N LEU A 268 -3.22 -13.37 20.07
CA LEU A 268 -3.90 -14.62 19.74
C LEU A 268 -2.90 -15.78 19.71
N VAL A 269 -1.70 -15.58 19.15
CA VAL A 269 -0.65 -16.60 19.13
C VAL A 269 -0.22 -16.97 20.55
N ARG A 270 -0.04 -15.98 21.45
CA ARG A 270 0.27 -16.23 22.87
C ARG A 270 -0.84 -17.02 23.57
N LYS A 271 -2.11 -16.69 23.28
CA LYS A 271 -3.28 -17.33 23.88
C LYS A 271 -3.45 -18.78 23.43
N HIS A 272 -3.37 -19.04 22.13
CA HIS A 272 -3.66 -20.38 21.55
C HIS A 272 -2.44 -21.31 21.56
N PHE A 273 -1.23 -20.77 21.52
CA PHE A 273 0.02 -21.53 21.47
C PHE A 273 1.03 -21.04 22.53
N PRO A 274 0.67 -21.05 23.83
CA PRO A 274 1.55 -20.54 24.90
C PRO A 274 2.86 -21.33 25.04
N GLN A 275 2.85 -22.61 24.64
CA GLN A 275 4.01 -23.50 24.61
C GLN A 275 4.23 -24.04 23.19
N PHE A 276 4.52 -23.14 22.24
CA PHE A 276 4.78 -23.51 20.86
C PHE A 276 5.96 -24.53 20.75
N PRO A 277 5.86 -25.61 19.94
CA PRO A 277 4.85 -25.90 18.92
C PRO A 277 3.70 -26.83 19.38
N ILE A 278 3.46 -27.00 20.68
CA ILE A 278 2.42 -27.93 21.18
C ILE A 278 1.05 -27.57 20.61
N GLY A 279 0.41 -28.55 19.97
CA GLY A 279 -0.91 -28.39 19.34
C GLY A 279 -0.90 -27.70 17.98
N PHE A 280 0.25 -27.28 17.45
CA PHE A 280 0.31 -26.62 16.13
C PHE A 280 -0.07 -27.55 14.97
N HIS A 281 0.10 -28.86 15.15
CA HIS A 281 -0.32 -29.87 14.18
C HIS A 281 -1.82 -30.17 14.20
N ASP A 282 -2.54 -29.70 15.22
CA ASP A 282 -3.96 -29.98 15.40
C ASP A 282 -4.80 -28.96 14.63
N ASP A 283 -5.46 -29.42 13.56
CA ASP A 283 -6.35 -28.59 12.74
C ASP A 283 -7.47 -27.96 13.56
N THR A 284 -7.96 -28.62 14.61
CA THR A 284 -9.05 -28.08 15.44
C THR A 284 -8.61 -26.82 16.20
N LYS A 285 -7.35 -26.80 16.67
CA LYS A 285 -6.76 -25.61 17.29
C LYS A 285 -6.52 -24.48 16.30
N ILE A 286 -6.13 -24.79 15.06
CA ILE A 286 -6.01 -23.79 14.00
C ILE A 286 -7.39 -23.21 13.66
N VAL A 287 -8.42 -24.05 13.56
CA VAL A 287 -9.80 -23.57 13.32
C VAL A 287 -10.31 -22.72 14.48
N ALA A 288 -10.02 -23.07 15.74
CA ALA A 288 -10.35 -22.24 16.90
C ALA A 288 -9.65 -20.87 16.84
N PHE A 289 -8.38 -20.84 16.45
CA PHE A 289 -7.65 -19.60 16.20
C PHE A 289 -8.32 -18.77 15.10
N MET A 290 -8.69 -19.39 13.97
CA MET A 290 -9.38 -18.73 12.85
C MET A 290 -10.72 -18.12 13.28
N GLN A 291 -11.49 -18.81 14.12
CA GLN A 291 -12.75 -18.29 14.65
C GLN A 291 -12.55 -17.02 15.49
N GLU A 292 -11.52 -16.98 16.34
CA GLU A 292 -11.22 -15.78 17.13
C GLU A 292 -10.70 -14.64 16.24
N VAL A 293 -9.89 -14.94 15.22
CA VAL A 293 -9.45 -13.95 14.24
C VAL A 293 -10.63 -13.25 13.56
N THR A 294 -11.71 -13.98 13.23
CA THR A 294 -12.89 -13.35 12.59
C THR A 294 -13.63 -12.35 13.48
N GLN A 295 -13.34 -12.31 14.79
CA GLN A 295 -13.87 -11.30 15.73
C GLN A 295 -13.01 -10.02 15.76
N LEU A 296 -11.82 -10.05 15.16
CA LEU A 296 -11.01 -8.86 14.97
C LEU A 296 -11.62 -7.96 13.88
N ARG A 297 -10.98 -6.81 13.66
CA ARG A 297 -11.40 -5.85 12.64
C ARG A 297 -11.47 -6.51 11.25
N PRO A 298 -12.64 -6.55 10.58
CA PRO A 298 -12.74 -7.08 9.22
C PRO A 298 -12.19 -6.07 8.20
N PRO A 299 -11.74 -6.52 7.02
CA PRO A 299 -11.37 -5.61 5.94
C PRO A 299 -12.59 -4.81 5.48
N ARG A 300 -12.38 -3.54 5.18
CA ARG A 300 -13.36 -2.58 4.65
C ARG A 300 -13.28 -2.48 3.12
N ILE A 301 -12.10 -2.68 2.53
CA ILE A 301 -11.85 -2.68 1.08
C ILE A 301 -11.59 -4.12 0.62
N PHE A 302 -12.32 -4.55 -0.41
CA PHE A 302 -12.24 -5.90 -0.99
C PHE A 302 -11.39 -5.86 -2.25
N SER A 303 -10.08 -6.01 -2.07
CA SER A 303 -9.08 -5.96 -3.16
C SER A 303 -8.93 -7.27 -3.95
N THR A 304 -9.80 -8.25 -3.73
CA THR A 304 -9.73 -9.59 -4.33
C THR A 304 -11.10 -10.06 -4.80
N TYR A 305 -11.11 -10.98 -5.77
CA TYR A 305 -12.35 -11.53 -6.34
C TYR A 305 -13.17 -12.30 -5.30
N TYR A 306 -14.44 -11.95 -5.18
CA TYR A 306 -15.47 -12.68 -4.43
C TYR A 306 -16.76 -12.74 -5.24
N THR A 307 -17.64 -13.68 -4.89
CA THR A 307 -18.94 -13.83 -5.54
C THR A 307 -20.05 -13.19 -4.70
N ASP A 308 -21.16 -12.79 -5.33
CA ASP A 308 -22.29 -12.11 -4.65
C ASP A 308 -22.96 -12.95 -3.54
N ARG A 309 -22.73 -14.27 -3.56
CA ARG A 309 -23.26 -15.21 -2.55
C ARG A 309 -22.38 -15.28 -1.29
N GLU A 310 -21.20 -14.65 -1.32
CA GLU A 310 -20.24 -14.69 -0.23
C GLU A 310 -20.33 -13.44 0.63
N LYS A 311 -19.98 -13.57 1.92
CA LYS A 311 -19.90 -12.43 2.85
C LYS A 311 -18.45 -11.92 2.89
N PRO A 312 -18.04 -10.96 2.05
CA PRO A 312 -16.63 -10.59 1.86
C PRO A 312 -15.95 -10.17 3.17
N ARG A 313 -16.64 -9.45 4.04
CA ARG A 313 -16.12 -9.05 5.38
C ARG A 313 -15.69 -10.22 6.26
N VAL A 314 -16.29 -11.40 6.08
CA VAL A 314 -15.96 -12.61 6.83
C VAL A 314 -14.92 -13.43 6.07
N ILE A 315 -15.15 -13.67 4.77
CA ILE A 315 -14.30 -14.57 3.99
C ILE A 315 -12.96 -13.97 3.58
N LEU A 316 -12.82 -12.63 3.61
CA LEU A 316 -11.60 -11.91 3.25
C LEU A 316 -10.78 -11.48 4.46
N SER A 317 -11.13 -11.90 5.69
CA SER A 317 -10.28 -11.67 6.86
C SER A 317 -8.90 -12.27 6.61
N SER A 318 -7.91 -11.41 6.38
CA SER A 318 -6.59 -11.80 5.91
C SER A 318 -5.49 -11.18 6.76
N PHE A 319 -4.38 -11.89 6.87
CA PHE A 319 -3.13 -11.35 7.36
C PHE A 319 -2.24 -11.01 6.18
N ARG A 320 -1.51 -9.89 6.28
CA ARG A 320 -0.47 -9.48 5.35
C ARG A 320 0.78 -9.04 6.12
N PHE A 321 1.95 -9.39 5.61
CA PHE A 321 3.21 -9.08 6.30
C PHE A 321 3.50 -7.57 6.31
N MET A 322 3.19 -6.87 5.22
CA MET A 322 3.23 -5.40 5.12
C MET A 322 1.98 -4.92 4.37
N GLY A 323 0.80 -5.10 4.97
CA GLY A 323 -0.50 -4.89 4.30
C GLY A 323 -0.68 -3.53 3.64
N GLN A 324 -1.38 -3.54 2.50
CA GLN A 324 -1.72 -2.33 1.77
C GLN A 324 -2.65 -1.42 2.58
N ARG A 325 -2.46 -0.11 2.37
CA ARG A 325 -3.10 0.93 3.19
C ARG A 325 -4.54 1.15 2.73
N PHE A 326 -5.41 1.50 3.67
CA PHE A 326 -6.78 1.86 3.36
C PHE A 326 -6.83 3.16 2.54
N VAL A 327 -7.42 3.10 1.34
CA VAL A 327 -7.62 4.27 0.47
C VAL A 327 -9.11 4.67 0.54
N PRO A 328 -9.45 5.86 1.08
CA PRO A 328 -10.84 6.31 1.19
C PRO A 328 -11.61 6.27 -0.12
N ASP A 329 -10.97 6.65 -1.23
CA ASP A 329 -11.58 6.65 -2.56
C ASP A 329 -11.97 5.25 -2.99
N SER A 330 -11.09 4.25 -2.81
CA SER A 330 -11.40 2.86 -3.13
C SER A 330 -12.56 2.33 -2.29
N TYR A 331 -12.64 2.71 -1.02
CA TYR A 331 -13.80 2.39 -0.18
C TYR A 331 -15.08 3.06 -0.70
N MET A 332 -15.03 4.35 -1.05
CA MET A 332 -16.19 5.06 -1.57
C MET A 332 -16.69 4.47 -2.89
N PHE A 333 -15.80 4.24 -3.86
CA PHE A 333 -16.16 3.62 -5.14
C PHE A 333 -16.78 2.24 -5.00
N GLN A 334 -16.26 1.42 -4.08
CA GLN A 334 -16.83 0.11 -3.79
C GLN A 334 -18.26 0.17 -3.24
N ASN A 335 -18.67 1.27 -2.60
CA ASN A 335 -20.04 1.44 -2.09
C ASN A 335 -20.98 2.13 -3.08
N LEU A 336 -20.48 2.57 -4.25
CA LEU A 336 -21.28 3.19 -5.31
C LEU A 336 -21.77 2.19 -6.36
N VAL A 337 -21.22 0.97 -6.34
CA VAL A 337 -21.58 -0.17 -7.19
C VAL A 337 -22.21 -1.23 -6.29
#